data_AF-A0AAJ0THI7-F1
#
_entry.id   AF-A0AAJ0THI7-F1
#
_cell.length_a   1.000
_cell.length_b   1.000
_cell.length_c   1.000
_cell.angle_alpha   90.00
_cell.angle_beta   90.00
_cell.angle_gamma   90.00
#
_symmetry.space_group_name_H-M   'P 1'
#
loop_
_entity.id
_entity.type
_entity.pdbx_description
1 polymer ?
#
loop_
_entity_poly.entity_id
_entity_poly.type
_entity_poly.pdbx_seq_one_letter_code
_entity_poly.pdbx_strand_id
1 'polypeptide(L)'
;MKRNENIIVIFAVVFGSIGLLLGVYSLFSVSRITDNVVLPNKPIHWHPNLRIIIKGEEIGIPANIGMGTSYSSSPFYDSMMGMTNMHTHDDSSTLHWEVMMHAPTREDMYLGNFFQVWGKTFNKNCIFEFCNGSEGSVKMFINNKLNNKLNNKFDKYIVRDGDEIVIEFI
;
A
#
# COMPACT_ATOMS: atom_id res chain seq x y z
N MET A 1 40.05 59.09 20.59
CA MET A 1 39.42 58.48 19.38
C MET A 1 38.90 57.09 19.73
N LYS A 2 37.58 56.94 19.91
CA LYS A 2 36.93 55.62 20.11
C LYS A 2 36.70 55.00 18.72
N ARG A 3 37.13 53.75 18.51
CA ARG A 3 36.89 52.98 17.28
C ARG A 3 35.94 51.82 17.62
N ASN A 4 34.92 51.67 16.78
CA ASN A 4 33.69 50.90 16.96
C ASN A 4 33.92 49.37 17.07
N GLU A 5 33.42 48.75 18.14
CA GLU A 5 33.42 47.28 18.39
C GLU A 5 32.13 46.59 17.88
N ASN A 6 31.19 47.33 17.25
CA ASN A 6 29.83 46.83 17.02
C ASN A 6 29.61 46.01 15.74
N ILE A 7 30.68 45.61 15.03
CA ILE A 7 30.55 44.87 13.74
C ILE A 7 30.68 43.35 13.92
N ILE A 8 31.29 42.86 15.02
CA ILE A 8 31.58 41.43 15.19
C ILE A 8 30.36 40.64 15.71
N VAL A 9 29.42 41.26 16.42
CA VAL A 9 28.32 40.55 17.09
C VAL A 9 27.15 40.22 16.13
N ILE A 10 26.98 40.95 15.02
CA ILE A 10 25.83 40.73 14.12
C ILE A 10 26.02 39.51 13.20
N PHE A 11 27.25 39.15 12.84
CA PHE A 11 27.50 37.98 11.99
C PHE A 11 27.25 36.63 12.70
N ALA A 12 27.44 36.55 14.02
CA ALA A 12 27.21 35.32 14.78
C ALA A 12 25.73 34.94 14.87
N VAL A 13 24.80 35.91 14.88
CA VAL A 13 23.36 35.66 15.01
C VAL A 13 22.73 35.17 13.70
N VAL A 14 23.22 35.66 12.55
CA VAL A 14 22.72 35.25 11.23
C VAL A 14 23.20 33.84 10.85
N PHE A 15 24.46 33.49 11.13
CA PHE A 15 24.95 32.13 10.89
C PHE A 15 24.39 31.10 11.87
N GLY A 16 24.14 31.49 13.13
CA GLY A 16 23.50 30.62 14.13
C GLY A 16 22.07 30.22 13.75
N SER A 17 21.30 31.14 13.17
CA SER A 17 19.91 30.90 12.74
C SER A 17 19.81 30.11 11.43
N ILE A 18 20.71 30.33 10.47
CA ILE A 18 20.81 29.51 9.24
C ILE A 18 21.30 28.09 9.56
N GLY A 19 22.28 27.96 10.47
CA GLY A 19 22.78 26.67 10.94
C GLY A 19 21.71 25.86 11.69
N LEU A 20 20.85 26.52 12.48
CA LEU A 20 19.69 25.90 13.13
C LEU A 20 18.63 25.47 12.12
N LEU A 21 18.32 26.28 11.11
CA LEU A 21 17.36 25.91 10.07
C LEU A 21 17.86 24.73 9.21
N LEU A 22 19.16 24.69 8.85
CA LEU A 22 19.76 23.57 8.12
C LEU A 22 19.92 22.31 8.99
N GLY A 23 20.22 22.48 10.28
CA GLY A 23 20.29 21.39 11.25
C GLY A 23 18.93 20.74 11.49
N VAL A 24 17.86 21.54 11.58
CA VAL A 24 16.48 21.04 11.64
C VAL A 24 16.08 20.40 10.30
N TYR A 25 16.45 20.96 9.15
CA TYR A 25 16.21 20.34 7.85
C TYR A 25 16.92 18.98 7.71
N SER A 26 18.13 18.85 8.27
CA SER A 26 18.89 17.61 8.30
C SER A 26 18.31 16.57 9.27
N LEU A 27 17.69 17.00 10.38
CA LEU A 27 16.92 16.12 11.28
C LEU A 27 15.56 15.71 10.67
N PHE A 28 15.02 16.51 9.74
CA PHE A 28 13.87 16.18 8.90
C PHE A 28 14.25 15.43 7.62
N SER A 29 15.48 14.90 7.53
CA SER A 29 15.80 13.88 6.55
C SER A 29 14.96 12.65 6.87
N VAL A 30 13.76 12.60 6.29
CA VAL A 30 12.87 11.45 6.25
C VAL A 30 13.75 10.23 6.06
N SER A 31 13.85 9.39 7.09
CA SER A 31 14.34 8.04 6.91
C SER A 31 13.41 7.40 5.89
N ARG A 32 13.79 7.42 4.62
CA ARG A 32 13.22 6.53 3.63
C ARG A 32 13.66 5.15 4.07
N ILE A 33 12.84 4.52 4.92
CA ILE A 33 12.90 3.09 5.12
C ILE A 33 12.63 2.52 3.73
N THR A 34 13.70 2.23 2.99
CA THR A 34 13.61 1.30 1.89
C THR A 34 13.20 -0.01 2.54
N ASP A 35 11.91 -0.34 2.53
CA ASP A 35 11.53 -1.70 2.83
C ASP A 35 12.32 -2.57 1.86
N ASN A 36 13.27 -3.37 2.37
CA ASN A 36 14.08 -4.31 1.60
C ASN A 36 13.17 -5.47 1.14
N VAL A 37 12.26 -5.14 0.25
CA VAL A 37 11.30 -6.07 -0.36
C VAL A 37 12.04 -6.76 -1.49
N VAL A 38 12.37 -8.03 -1.29
CA VAL A 38 12.83 -8.90 -2.37
C VAL A 38 11.61 -9.28 -3.21
N LEU A 39 11.63 -8.91 -4.49
CA LEU A 39 10.61 -9.30 -5.45
C LEU A 39 11.04 -10.57 -6.19
N PRO A 40 10.08 -11.40 -6.65
CA PRO A 40 10.36 -12.50 -7.56
C PRO A 40 11.06 -12.02 -8.83
N ASN A 41 12.00 -12.81 -9.33
CA ASN A 41 12.71 -12.53 -10.59
C ASN A 41 12.18 -13.34 -11.78
N LYS A 42 11.01 -13.97 -11.61
CA LYS A 42 10.32 -14.81 -12.59
C LYS A 42 8.81 -14.53 -12.51
N PRO A 43 8.05 -14.90 -13.55
CA PRO A 43 6.59 -14.94 -13.48
C PRO A 43 6.08 -15.66 -12.23
N ILE A 44 4.94 -15.20 -11.71
CA ILE A 44 4.32 -15.73 -10.50
C ILE A 44 2.88 -16.15 -10.74
N HIS A 45 2.44 -17.09 -9.92
CA HIS A 45 1.06 -17.50 -9.77
C HIS A 45 0.84 -17.77 -8.28
N TRP A 46 0.24 -16.82 -7.57
CA TRP A 46 0.09 -16.82 -6.12
C TRP A 46 -1.37 -16.82 -5.69
N HIS A 47 -1.63 -17.38 -4.51
CA HIS A 47 -2.97 -17.56 -3.94
C HIS A 47 -3.11 -16.94 -2.53
N PRO A 48 -3.10 -15.61 -2.39
CA PRO A 48 -3.44 -14.97 -1.13
C PRO A 48 -4.95 -15.04 -0.86
N ASN A 49 -5.34 -15.08 0.41
CA ASN A 49 -6.73 -14.96 0.85
C ASN A 49 -7.00 -13.55 1.39
N LEU A 50 -8.19 -13.03 1.10
CA LEU A 50 -8.62 -11.71 1.58
C LEU A 50 -9.97 -11.81 2.29
N ARG A 51 -10.03 -11.33 3.53
CA ARG A 51 -11.27 -11.14 4.29
C ARG A 51 -11.50 -9.66 4.55
N ILE A 52 -12.74 -9.22 4.39
CA ILE A 52 -13.17 -7.85 4.64
C ILE A 52 -14.27 -7.88 5.68
N ILE A 53 -14.10 -7.16 6.78
CA ILE A 53 -15.05 -7.12 7.89
C ILE A 53 -15.44 -5.66 8.13
N ILE A 54 -16.72 -5.33 8.00
CA ILE A 54 -17.25 -3.99 8.19
C ILE A 54 -18.20 -4.00 9.38
N LYS A 55 -17.89 -3.26 10.45
CA LYS A 55 -18.72 -3.16 11.65
C LYS A 55 -19.14 -4.54 12.22
N GLY A 56 -18.25 -5.53 12.10
CA GLY A 56 -18.44 -6.90 12.59
C GLY A 56 -19.06 -7.88 11.57
N GLU A 57 -19.48 -7.41 10.40
CA GLU A 57 -20.04 -8.25 9.34
C GLU A 57 -19.00 -8.54 8.25
N GLU A 58 -18.85 -9.81 7.89
CA GLU A 58 -17.94 -10.21 6.80
C GLU A 58 -18.57 -9.95 5.44
N ILE A 59 -17.85 -9.22 4.58
CA ILE A 59 -18.25 -8.89 3.23
C ILE A 59 -17.63 -9.89 2.27
N GLY A 60 -18.48 -10.63 1.55
CA GLY A 60 -18.05 -11.60 0.55
C GLY A 60 -17.35 -10.93 -0.64
N ILE A 61 -16.36 -11.62 -1.20
CA ILE A 61 -15.69 -11.25 -2.44
C ILE A 61 -16.36 -12.02 -3.59
N PRO A 62 -16.96 -11.34 -4.58
CA PRO A 62 -17.58 -12.00 -5.72
C PRO A 62 -16.61 -12.85 -6.55
N ALA A 63 -17.14 -13.91 -7.15
CA ALA A 63 -16.49 -14.65 -8.22
C ALA A 63 -16.28 -13.80 -9.48
N ASN A 64 -15.32 -14.20 -10.32
CA ASN A 64 -15.05 -13.65 -11.65
C ASN A 64 -14.64 -12.17 -11.69
N ILE A 65 -14.15 -11.61 -10.59
CA ILE A 65 -13.56 -10.27 -10.61
C ILE A 65 -12.33 -10.31 -11.51
N GLY A 66 -12.23 -9.37 -12.44
CA GLY A 66 -11.08 -9.29 -13.35
C GLY A 66 -11.13 -10.26 -14.52
N MET A 67 -12.16 -11.09 -14.65
CA MET A 67 -12.29 -12.08 -15.72
C MET A 67 -13.10 -11.56 -16.91
N GLY A 68 -12.65 -11.90 -18.11
CA GLY A 68 -13.35 -11.62 -19.36
C GLY A 68 -13.06 -10.26 -19.97
N THR A 69 -13.56 -10.08 -21.19
CA THR A 69 -13.21 -8.93 -22.05
C THR A 69 -13.76 -7.60 -21.55
N SER A 70 -14.68 -7.58 -20.59
CA SER A 70 -15.11 -6.33 -19.94
C SER A 70 -13.96 -5.60 -19.24
N TYR A 71 -12.90 -6.32 -18.88
CA TYR A 71 -11.70 -5.76 -18.28
C TYR A 71 -10.61 -5.42 -19.30
N SER A 72 -10.86 -5.51 -20.62
CA SER A 72 -9.81 -5.34 -21.64
C SER A 72 -9.16 -3.96 -21.65
N SER A 73 -9.81 -2.94 -21.07
CA SER A 73 -9.25 -1.60 -20.91
C SER A 73 -8.44 -1.42 -19.62
N SER A 74 -8.44 -2.42 -18.73
CA SER A 74 -7.65 -2.40 -17.50
C SER A 74 -6.16 -2.45 -17.85
N PRO A 75 -5.30 -1.63 -17.21
CA PRO A 75 -3.85 -1.74 -17.38
C PRO A 75 -3.29 -3.07 -16.88
N PHE A 76 -4.09 -3.82 -16.12
CA PHE A 76 -3.75 -5.12 -15.56
C PHE A 76 -4.21 -6.30 -16.43
N TYR A 77 -4.88 -6.03 -17.56
CA TYR A 77 -5.47 -7.07 -18.40
C TYR A 77 -4.41 -7.83 -19.20
N ASP A 78 -4.41 -9.16 -19.05
CA ASP A 78 -3.62 -10.06 -19.87
C ASP A 78 -4.53 -10.66 -20.97
N SER A 79 -4.30 -10.23 -22.21
CA SER A 79 -5.07 -10.70 -23.36
C SER A 79 -4.89 -12.18 -23.68
N MET A 80 -3.78 -12.80 -23.27
CA MET A 80 -3.53 -14.23 -23.46
C MET A 80 -4.31 -15.06 -22.45
N MET A 81 -4.48 -14.55 -21.22
CA MET A 81 -5.28 -15.20 -20.18
C MET A 81 -6.78 -14.89 -20.32
N GLY A 82 -7.14 -13.78 -20.98
CA GLY A 82 -8.53 -13.33 -21.05
C GLY A 82 -9.06 -12.78 -19.73
N MET A 83 -8.15 -12.32 -18.86
CA MET A 83 -8.43 -11.82 -17.51
C MET A 83 -7.30 -10.91 -17.03
N THR A 84 -7.49 -10.20 -15.92
CA THR A 84 -6.44 -9.39 -15.30
C THR A 84 -5.44 -10.24 -14.53
N ASN A 85 -4.22 -9.73 -14.36
CA ASN A 85 -3.13 -10.35 -13.60
C ASN A 85 -3.45 -10.50 -12.10
N MET A 86 -4.54 -9.91 -11.62
CA MET A 86 -5.18 -10.29 -10.38
C MET A 86 -6.66 -10.56 -10.63
N HIS A 87 -7.23 -11.61 -10.06
CA HIS A 87 -8.63 -11.98 -10.31
C HIS A 87 -9.17 -12.95 -9.25
N THR A 88 -10.46 -13.28 -9.34
CA THR A 88 -11.09 -14.35 -8.55
C THR A 88 -11.75 -15.35 -9.50
N HIS A 89 -11.67 -16.64 -9.18
CA HIS A 89 -12.43 -17.68 -9.88
C HIS A 89 -13.78 -17.97 -9.22
N ASP A 90 -13.87 -17.86 -7.90
CA ASP A 90 -15.05 -18.15 -7.10
C ASP A 90 -15.20 -17.15 -5.93
N ASP A 91 -16.13 -17.42 -5.03
CA ASP A 91 -16.43 -16.62 -3.83
C ASP A 91 -15.76 -17.14 -2.54
N SER A 92 -14.73 -18.00 -2.66
CA SER A 92 -14.00 -18.57 -1.53
C SER A 92 -13.04 -17.60 -0.81
N SER A 93 -13.00 -16.34 -1.25
CA SER A 93 -12.05 -15.30 -0.79
C SER A 93 -10.60 -15.50 -1.22
N THR A 94 -10.29 -16.54 -2.00
CA THR A 94 -8.98 -16.69 -2.64
C THR A 94 -8.85 -15.74 -3.83
N LEU A 95 -7.80 -14.94 -3.80
CA LEU A 95 -7.39 -14.12 -4.93
C LEU A 95 -6.32 -14.86 -5.72
N HIS A 96 -6.30 -14.66 -7.03
CA HIS A 96 -5.22 -15.07 -7.90
C HIS A 96 -4.34 -13.87 -8.20
N TRP A 97 -3.02 -14.03 -8.08
CA TRP A 97 -2.02 -13.04 -8.47
C TRP A 97 -1.07 -13.66 -9.49
N GLU A 98 -1.32 -13.41 -10.77
CA GLU A 98 -0.75 -14.09 -11.92
C GLU A 98 -0.05 -13.10 -12.85
N VAL A 99 1.18 -12.73 -12.51
CA VAL A 99 2.03 -11.90 -13.38
C VAL A 99 2.83 -12.85 -14.27
N MET A 100 2.23 -13.20 -15.43
CA MET A 100 2.73 -14.27 -16.28
C MET A 100 3.69 -13.81 -17.38
N MET A 101 3.56 -12.56 -17.83
CA MET A 101 4.30 -12.03 -19.01
C MET A 101 5.69 -11.48 -18.68
N HIS A 102 5.97 -11.19 -17.41
CA HIS A 102 7.25 -10.64 -16.96
C HIS A 102 7.51 -10.98 -15.49
N ALA A 103 8.72 -10.70 -15.01
CA ALA A 103 8.95 -10.69 -13.57
C ALA A 103 8.14 -9.55 -12.91
N PRO A 104 7.47 -9.80 -11.76
CA PRO A 104 6.65 -8.79 -11.11
C PRO A 104 7.49 -7.62 -10.61
N THR A 105 7.02 -6.41 -10.91
CA THR A 105 7.50 -5.16 -10.32
C THR A 105 6.84 -4.93 -8.97
N ARG A 106 7.22 -3.86 -8.27
CA ARG A 106 6.58 -3.51 -7.01
C ARG A 106 5.12 -3.12 -7.23
N GLU A 107 4.90 -2.35 -8.28
CA GLU A 107 3.61 -1.81 -8.68
C GLU A 107 2.63 -2.92 -9.03
N ASP A 108 3.10 -3.99 -9.67
CA ASP A 108 2.26 -5.16 -9.99
C ASP A 108 1.70 -5.86 -8.75
N MET A 109 2.34 -5.68 -7.59
CA MET A 109 2.07 -6.44 -6.36
C MET A 109 1.27 -5.68 -5.31
N TYR A 110 0.87 -4.44 -5.61
CA TYR A 110 0.11 -3.62 -4.67
C TYR A 110 -1.31 -4.14 -4.50
N LEU A 111 -1.70 -4.45 -3.26
CA LEU A 111 -3.05 -4.89 -2.91
C LEU A 111 -4.14 -3.95 -3.45
N GLY A 112 -3.88 -2.64 -3.50
CA GLY A 112 -4.79 -1.65 -4.07
C GLY A 112 -5.16 -1.88 -5.53
N ASN A 113 -4.30 -2.52 -6.33
CA ASN A 113 -4.61 -2.87 -7.72
C ASN A 113 -5.80 -3.83 -7.78
N PHE A 114 -5.92 -4.74 -6.80
CA PHE A 114 -7.05 -5.65 -6.78
C PHE A 114 -8.37 -4.91 -6.61
N PHE A 115 -8.40 -3.95 -5.69
CA PHE A 115 -9.56 -3.09 -5.49
C PHE A 115 -9.84 -2.20 -6.68
N GLN A 116 -8.81 -1.73 -7.40
CA GLN A 116 -9.00 -0.96 -8.63
C GLN A 116 -9.70 -1.81 -9.71
N VAL A 117 -9.28 -3.05 -9.92
CA VAL A 117 -9.96 -3.95 -10.88
C VAL A 117 -11.36 -4.32 -10.41
N TRP A 118 -11.56 -4.53 -9.11
CA TRP A 118 -12.90 -4.73 -8.57
C TRP A 118 -13.80 -3.49 -8.69
N GLY A 119 -13.22 -2.30 -8.90
CA GLY A 119 -13.97 -1.04 -8.92
C GLY A 119 -14.40 -0.59 -7.53
N LYS A 120 -13.58 -0.91 -6.52
CA LYS A 120 -13.82 -0.60 -5.11
C LYS A 120 -12.71 0.32 -4.57
N THR A 121 -13.07 1.16 -3.60
CA THR A 121 -12.09 2.00 -2.90
C THR A 121 -11.38 1.17 -1.83
N PHE A 122 -10.06 1.20 -1.82
CA PHE A 122 -9.26 0.77 -0.67
C PHE A 122 -8.00 1.62 -0.57
N ASN A 123 -7.75 2.18 0.61
CA ASN A 123 -6.53 2.88 0.96
C ASN A 123 -6.42 3.02 2.48
N LYS A 124 -5.36 3.67 2.97
CA LYS A 124 -5.16 3.95 4.41
C LYS A 124 -6.32 4.66 5.14
N ASN A 125 -7.21 5.32 4.40
CA ASN A 125 -8.31 6.10 4.95
C ASN A 125 -9.68 5.44 4.77
N CYS A 126 -9.87 4.62 3.74
CA CYS A 126 -11.20 4.10 3.41
C CYS A 126 -11.15 2.67 2.88
N ILE A 127 -12.19 1.91 3.20
CA ILE A 127 -12.57 0.65 2.56
C ILE A 127 -14.01 0.80 2.08
N PHE A 128 -14.21 0.71 0.76
CA PHE A 128 -15.46 1.08 0.08
C PHE A 128 -15.88 2.52 0.44
N GLU A 129 -17.12 2.71 0.91
CA GLU A 129 -17.67 3.97 1.40
C GLU A 129 -17.30 4.28 2.88
N PHE A 130 -16.70 3.33 3.60
CA PHE A 130 -16.38 3.48 5.02
C PHE A 130 -15.01 4.12 5.19
N CYS A 131 -14.98 5.36 5.67
CA CYS A 131 -13.77 6.14 5.86
C CYS A 131 -13.49 6.45 7.33
N ASN A 132 -12.22 6.57 7.68
CA ASN A 132 -11.74 6.93 9.02
C ASN A 132 -12.42 8.22 9.50
N GLY A 133 -12.99 8.17 10.71
CA GLY A 133 -13.69 9.29 11.30
C GLY A 133 -14.28 8.95 12.67
N SER A 134 -15.34 9.66 13.05
CA SER A 134 -16.05 9.41 14.31
C SER A 134 -16.76 8.05 14.36
N GLU A 135 -17.04 7.44 13.20
CA GLU A 135 -17.74 6.16 13.11
C GLU A 135 -16.84 4.93 13.14
N GLY A 136 -15.52 5.11 13.05
CA GLY A 136 -14.57 4.01 13.01
C GLY A 136 -13.33 4.32 12.20
N SER A 137 -12.52 3.28 12.02
CA SER A 137 -11.21 3.32 11.39
C SER A 137 -10.92 2.03 10.62
N VAL A 138 -10.25 2.17 9.48
CA VAL A 138 -9.72 1.06 8.69
C VAL A 138 -8.47 0.52 9.37
N LYS A 139 -8.47 -0.79 9.62
CA LYS A 139 -7.31 -1.55 10.08
C LYS A 139 -7.04 -2.67 9.10
N MET A 140 -5.77 -2.98 8.92
CA MET A 140 -5.34 -4.08 8.06
C MET A 140 -4.38 -4.97 8.84
N PHE A 141 -4.61 -6.26 8.77
CA PHE A 141 -3.78 -7.28 9.39
C PHE A 141 -3.29 -8.24 8.32
N ILE A 142 -2.03 -8.64 8.45
CA ILE A 142 -1.48 -9.78 7.72
C ILE A 142 -1.31 -10.89 8.74
N ASN A 143 -2.09 -11.95 8.58
CA ASN A 143 -1.99 -13.11 9.42
C ASN A 143 -0.87 -13.98 8.86
N ASN A 144 0.20 -14.11 9.63
CA ASN A 144 1.02 -15.30 9.54
C ASN A 144 0.55 -16.26 10.63
N LYS A 145 0.86 -17.55 10.48
CA LYS A 145 0.40 -18.66 11.34
C LYS A 145 0.64 -18.49 12.86
N LEU A 146 1.25 -17.38 13.31
CA LEU A 146 1.63 -17.13 14.70
C LEU A 146 0.92 -15.94 15.37
N ASN A 147 0.45 -14.90 14.65
CA ASN A 147 -0.37 -13.78 15.18
C ASN A 147 -0.84 -12.85 14.06
N ASN A 148 -1.98 -12.16 14.27
CA ASN A 148 -2.42 -11.06 13.41
C ASN A 148 -1.46 -9.87 13.57
N LYS A 149 -0.71 -9.52 12.53
CA LYS A 149 0.19 -8.36 12.56
C LYS A 149 -0.47 -7.17 11.90
N LEU A 150 -0.65 -6.09 12.66
CA LEU A 150 -1.09 -4.80 12.11
C LEU A 150 -0.14 -4.35 11.00
N ASN A 151 -0.71 -3.97 9.87
CA ASN A 151 -0.02 -3.51 8.68
C ASN A 151 -0.47 -2.09 8.33
N ASN A 152 0.48 -1.19 8.10
CA ASN A 152 0.22 0.22 7.80
C ASN A 152 0.50 0.59 6.33
N LYS A 153 0.70 -0.40 5.46
CA LYS A 153 0.96 -0.20 4.03
C LYS A 153 -0.33 -0.12 3.20
N PHE A 154 -1.43 -0.73 3.67
CA PHE A 154 -2.77 -0.66 3.05
C PHE A 154 -2.75 -0.97 1.54
N ASP A 155 -3.21 -0.05 0.71
CA ASP A 155 -3.23 -0.14 -0.75
C ASP A 155 -1.85 -0.42 -1.35
N LYS A 156 -0.79 0.01 -0.68
CA LYS A 156 0.61 -0.18 -1.10
C LYS A 156 1.26 -1.42 -0.47
N TYR A 157 0.49 -2.27 0.20
CA TYR A 157 0.99 -3.54 0.69
C TYR A 157 1.38 -4.44 -0.51
N ILE A 158 2.59 -5.00 -0.46
CA ILE A 158 3.10 -5.92 -1.46
C ILE A 158 2.67 -7.32 -1.05
N VAL A 159 1.68 -7.84 -1.76
CA VAL A 159 1.07 -9.14 -1.50
C VAL A 159 2.07 -10.26 -1.75
N ARG A 160 2.00 -11.32 -0.95
CA ARG A 160 2.82 -12.54 -1.05
C ARG A 160 1.95 -13.77 -1.22
N ASP A 161 2.57 -14.84 -1.71
CA ASP A 161 1.91 -16.14 -1.80
C ASP A 161 1.48 -16.64 -0.43
N GLY A 162 0.23 -17.13 -0.35
CA GLY A 162 -0.37 -17.62 0.88
C GLY A 162 -0.57 -16.57 1.98
N ASP A 163 -0.50 -15.27 1.66
CA ASP A 163 -0.88 -14.23 2.61
C ASP A 163 -2.35 -14.39 3.02
N GLU A 164 -2.60 -14.29 4.32
CA GLU A 164 -3.94 -14.21 4.89
C GLU A 164 -4.21 -12.76 5.30
N ILE A 165 -4.88 -12.01 4.43
CA ILE A 165 -5.12 -10.58 4.59
C ILE A 165 -6.48 -10.37 5.23
N VAL A 166 -6.54 -9.58 6.30
CA VAL A 166 -7.80 -9.15 6.92
C VAL A 166 -7.86 -7.62 6.92
N ILE A 167 -8.91 -7.05 6.34
CA ILE A 167 -9.20 -5.62 6.39
C ILE A 167 -10.47 -5.43 7.22
N GLU A 168 -10.39 -4.59 8.24
CA GLU A 168 -11.51 -4.33 9.14
C GLU A 168 -11.84 -2.83 9.17
N PHE A 169 -13.12 -2.48 9.19
CA PHE A 169 -13.58 -1.16 9.61
C PHE A 169 -14.26 -1.27 10.97
N ILE A 170 -13.61 -0.70 12.00
CA ILE A 170 -14.03 -0.78 13.42
C ILE A 170 -13.88 0.53 14.16
#